data_AF-A0A9Q9XJQ7-F1
#
_entry.id   AF-A0A9Q9XJQ7-F1
#
_cell.length_a   1.000
_cell.length_b   1.000
_cell.length_c   1.000
_cell.angle_alpha   90.00
_cell.angle_beta   90.00
_cell.angle_gamma   90.00
#
_symmetry.space_group_name_H-M   'P 1'
#
loop_
_entity.id
_entity.type
_entity.pdbx_description
1 polymer ?
#
loop_
_entity_poly.entity_id
_entity_poly.type
_entity_poly.pdbx_seq_one_letter_code
_entity_poly.pdbx_strand_id
1 'polypeptide(L)'
;MSGQSSNAALSGKILVVGSDLRRFEGMWCSDVRKFMWQTLEDPNHSKCSKVEFVLRVIAASQPWRFLGNRLNMIDMASILHFYVTLAFESVDEDDGEENQHLVMVGKVVQVLRLMRAFRVLKLARHSEGVRAFGETLKKCQCEVGLLVLFITVGISFFSTFIYYTEKEDALSKLSSIPVCWWWAIISMTMVGYGDLYPQTAAGRIVATLCIPFGLLVVSLPITIIMNNFSK
;
A
#
# COMPACT_ATOMS: atom_id res chain seq x y z
N MET A 1 14.74 3.32 -45.59
CA MET A 1 15.60 4.05 -44.61
C MET A 1 14.93 4.22 -43.23
N SER A 2 13.91 3.42 -42.87
CA SER A 2 13.18 3.53 -41.59
C SER A 2 13.71 2.64 -40.44
N GLY A 3 14.64 1.72 -40.72
CA GLY A 3 15.13 0.74 -39.74
C GLY A 3 16.29 1.21 -38.82
N GLN A 4 16.91 2.34 -39.12
CA GLN A 4 18.08 2.83 -38.36
C GLN A 4 17.69 3.74 -37.19
N SER A 5 16.57 4.48 -37.30
CA SER A 5 16.09 5.40 -36.26
C SER A 5 15.53 4.68 -35.02
N SER A 6 14.90 3.52 -35.20
CA SER A 6 14.33 2.75 -34.07
C SER A 6 15.41 2.07 -33.22
N ASN A 7 16.52 1.66 -33.83
CA ASN A 7 17.64 1.02 -33.13
C ASN A 7 18.45 2.04 -32.30
N ALA A 8 18.57 3.28 -32.76
CA ALA A 8 19.21 4.36 -31.99
C ALA A 8 18.39 4.74 -30.75
N ALA A 9 17.05 4.80 -30.86
CA ALA A 9 16.16 5.05 -29.73
C ALA A 9 16.16 3.91 -28.69
N LEU A 10 16.22 2.65 -29.15
CA LEU A 10 16.34 1.48 -28.28
C LEU A 10 17.70 1.43 -27.58
N SER A 11 18.79 1.73 -28.31
CA SER A 11 20.14 1.77 -27.74
C SER A 11 20.28 2.87 -26.67
N GLY A 12 19.69 4.05 -26.92
CA GLY A 12 19.64 5.15 -25.94
C GLY A 12 18.83 4.78 -24.69
N LYS A 13 17.68 4.12 -24.84
CA LYS A 13 16.88 3.64 -23.69
C LYS A 13 17.61 2.61 -22.84
N ILE A 14 18.34 1.68 -23.45
CA ILE A 14 19.15 0.67 -22.74
C ILE A 14 20.32 1.32 -21.97
N LEU A 15 20.96 2.33 -22.56
CA LEU A 15 22.06 3.06 -21.92
C LEU A 15 21.59 3.88 -20.71
N VAL A 16 20.44 4.54 -20.81
CA VAL A 16 19.83 5.30 -19.68
C VAL A 16 19.46 4.38 -18.52
N VAL A 17 18.85 3.22 -18.82
CA VAL A 17 18.54 2.19 -17.81
C VAL A 17 19.81 1.71 -17.09
N GLY A 18 20.89 1.47 -17.83
CA GLY A 18 22.17 1.05 -17.25
C GLY A 18 22.79 2.08 -16.29
N SER A 19 22.64 3.38 -16.56
CA SER A 19 23.11 4.44 -15.65
C SER A 19 22.30 4.54 -14.36
N ASP A 20 20.97 4.36 -14.41
CA ASP A 20 20.12 4.39 -13.20
C ASP A 20 20.37 3.18 -12.30
N LEU A 21 20.65 2.00 -12.86
CA LEU A 21 20.97 0.80 -12.08
C LEU A 21 22.25 0.94 -11.25
N ARG A 22 23.24 1.70 -11.74
CA ARG A 22 24.50 1.96 -11.00
C ARG A 22 24.30 2.87 -9.80
N ARG A 23 23.23 3.68 -9.76
CA ARG A 23 22.89 4.54 -8.63
C ARG A 23 22.47 3.76 -7.38
N PHE A 24 22.03 2.51 -7.54
CA PHE A 24 21.47 1.70 -6.47
C PHE A 24 22.45 0.66 -5.89
N GLU A 25 23.66 0.55 -6.45
CA GLU A 25 24.69 -0.35 -5.92
C GLU A 25 25.18 0.14 -4.54
N GLY A 26 25.02 -0.73 -3.53
CA GLY A 26 25.45 -0.47 -2.14
C GLY A 26 24.32 -0.16 -1.15
N MET A 27 23.07 0.00 -1.59
CA MET A 27 21.92 0.16 -0.68
C MET A 27 21.42 -1.21 -0.17
N TRP A 28 21.03 -1.31 1.11
CA TRP A 28 20.43 -2.53 1.67
C TRP A 28 19.17 -2.93 0.86
N CYS A 29 19.10 -4.19 0.44
CA CYS A 29 18.14 -4.72 -0.56
C CYS A 29 18.29 -4.18 -2.01
N SER A 30 19.49 -3.78 -2.43
CA SER A 30 19.79 -3.41 -3.83
C SER A 30 19.30 -4.46 -4.83
N ASP A 31 19.55 -5.75 -4.59
CA ASP A 31 19.19 -6.80 -5.55
C ASP A 31 17.68 -7.01 -5.66
N VAL A 32 16.95 -6.94 -4.54
CA VAL A 32 15.49 -7.04 -4.52
C VAL A 32 14.85 -5.81 -5.16
N ARG A 33 15.43 -4.61 -4.94
CA ARG A 33 14.98 -3.37 -5.57
C ARG A 33 15.26 -3.38 -7.07
N LYS A 34 16.46 -3.79 -7.50
CA LYS A 34 16.84 -3.96 -8.91
C LYS A 34 15.92 -4.95 -9.60
N PHE A 35 15.66 -6.10 -8.96
CA PHE A 35 14.72 -7.11 -9.46
C PHE A 35 13.29 -6.56 -9.58
N MET A 36 12.79 -5.86 -8.56
CA MET A 36 11.47 -5.21 -8.61
C MET A 36 11.41 -4.13 -9.69
N TRP A 37 12.44 -3.29 -9.83
CA TRP A 37 12.50 -2.21 -10.79
C TRP A 37 12.54 -2.76 -12.22
N GLN A 38 13.38 -3.75 -12.49
CA GLN A 38 13.41 -4.46 -13.78
C GLN A 38 12.07 -5.14 -14.09
N THR A 39 11.44 -5.79 -13.10
CA THR A 39 10.12 -6.42 -13.27
C THR A 39 8.98 -5.39 -13.50
N LEU A 40 9.11 -4.18 -12.96
CA LEU A 40 8.12 -3.11 -13.09
C LEU A 40 8.27 -2.29 -14.38
N GLU A 41 9.49 -2.09 -14.86
CA GLU A 41 9.82 -1.25 -16.04
C GLU A 41 9.74 -2.04 -17.36
N ASP A 42 9.99 -3.36 -17.37
CA ASP A 42 10.04 -4.15 -18.61
C ASP A 42 8.64 -4.46 -19.18
N PRO A 43 8.26 -3.91 -20.35
CA PRO A 43 6.96 -4.16 -20.99
C PRO A 43 6.81 -5.61 -21.50
N ASN A 44 7.93 -6.34 -21.69
CA ASN A 44 7.93 -7.72 -22.18
C ASN A 44 7.65 -8.75 -21.07
N HIS A 45 8.01 -8.49 -19.81
CA HIS A 45 7.69 -9.39 -18.70
C HIS A 45 6.17 -9.43 -18.43
N SER A 46 5.48 -8.30 -18.68
CA SER A 46 4.03 -8.20 -18.58
C SER A 46 3.28 -9.08 -19.61
N LYS A 47 3.88 -9.39 -20.77
CA LYS A 47 3.23 -10.20 -21.83
C LYS A 47 3.15 -11.68 -21.46
N CYS A 48 4.24 -12.27 -20.97
CA CYS A 48 4.22 -13.68 -20.51
C CYS A 48 3.21 -13.89 -19.37
N SER A 49 3.14 -12.97 -18.40
CA SER A 49 2.19 -13.08 -17.29
C SER A 49 0.72 -12.88 -17.71
N LYS A 50 0.46 -12.12 -18.79
CA LYS A 50 -0.88 -11.99 -19.40
C LYS A 50 -1.25 -13.25 -20.17
N VAL A 51 -0.31 -13.79 -20.96
CA VAL A 51 -0.48 -15.03 -21.73
C VAL A 51 -0.74 -16.19 -20.78
N GLU A 52 0.01 -16.30 -19.68
CA GLU A 52 -0.20 -17.30 -18.63
C GLU A 52 -1.58 -17.18 -17.98
N PHE A 53 -2.06 -15.96 -17.71
CA PHE A 53 -3.40 -15.73 -17.18
C PHE A 53 -4.49 -16.10 -18.19
N VAL A 54 -4.35 -15.70 -19.45
CA VAL A 54 -5.29 -16.04 -20.53
C VAL A 54 -5.35 -17.54 -20.75
N LEU A 55 -4.20 -18.23 -20.77
CA LEU A 55 -4.12 -19.69 -20.82
C LEU A 55 -4.82 -20.35 -19.64
N ARG A 56 -4.64 -19.84 -18.42
CA ARG A 56 -5.32 -20.36 -17.22
C ARG A 56 -6.83 -20.15 -17.25
N VAL A 57 -7.30 -19.03 -17.80
CA VAL A 57 -8.74 -18.75 -17.96
C VAL A 57 -9.36 -19.65 -19.03
N ILE A 58 -8.68 -19.87 -20.15
CA ILE A 58 -9.14 -20.75 -21.24
C ILE A 58 -9.11 -22.23 -20.81
N ALA A 59 -8.10 -22.64 -20.03
CA ALA A 59 -7.98 -23.99 -19.51
C ALA A 59 -8.93 -24.30 -18.34
N ALA A 60 -9.53 -23.28 -17.71
CA ALA A 60 -10.49 -23.46 -16.63
C ALA A 60 -11.89 -23.79 -17.20
N SER A 61 -12.44 -24.95 -16.85
CA SER A 61 -13.77 -25.37 -17.32
C SER A 61 -14.93 -24.53 -16.76
N GLN A 62 -14.70 -23.73 -15.71
CA GLN A 62 -15.67 -22.80 -15.11
C GLN A 62 -15.00 -21.45 -14.78
N PRO A 63 -14.93 -20.50 -15.74
CA PRO A 63 -14.18 -19.26 -15.59
C PRO A 63 -14.72 -18.34 -14.48
N TRP A 64 -16.03 -18.33 -14.25
CA TRP A 64 -16.67 -17.46 -13.23
C TRP A 64 -16.35 -17.88 -11.79
N ARG A 65 -16.29 -19.18 -11.48
CA ARG A 65 -15.82 -19.67 -10.17
C ARG A 65 -14.32 -19.51 -10.01
N PHE A 66 -13.57 -19.62 -11.09
CA PHE A 66 -12.12 -19.40 -11.11
C PHE A 66 -11.77 -17.92 -10.82
N LEU A 67 -12.54 -16.97 -11.35
CA LEU A 67 -12.39 -15.52 -11.10
C LEU A 67 -12.70 -15.12 -9.64
N GLY A 68 -13.60 -15.84 -8.96
CA GLY A 68 -13.97 -15.56 -7.56
C GLY A 68 -12.92 -15.96 -6.51
N ASN A 69 -11.84 -16.64 -6.90
CA ASN A 69 -10.81 -17.06 -5.95
C ASN A 69 -9.88 -15.89 -5.57
N ARG A 70 -9.56 -15.72 -4.28
CA ARG A 70 -8.75 -14.58 -3.76
C ARG A 70 -7.41 -14.38 -4.48
N LEU A 71 -6.79 -15.48 -4.92
CA LEU A 71 -5.52 -15.49 -5.66
C LEU A 71 -5.67 -15.01 -7.12
N ASN A 72 -6.86 -15.17 -7.69
CA ASN A 72 -7.17 -14.83 -9.08
C ASN A 72 -7.71 -13.39 -9.21
N MET A 73 -8.36 -12.88 -8.15
CA MET A 73 -8.77 -11.48 -8.03
C MET A 73 -7.58 -10.51 -8.10
N ILE A 74 -6.44 -10.87 -7.48
CA ILE A 74 -5.18 -10.10 -7.55
C ILE A 74 -4.63 -10.09 -9.00
N ASP A 75 -4.73 -11.22 -9.69
CA ASP A 75 -4.26 -11.33 -11.07
C ASP A 75 -5.13 -10.49 -12.03
N MET A 76 -6.45 -10.55 -11.84
CA MET A 76 -7.42 -9.72 -12.57
C MET A 76 -7.19 -8.22 -12.34
N ALA A 77 -6.97 -7.79 -11.10
CA ALA A 77 -6.67 -6.39 -10.78
C ALA A 77 -5.38 -5.90 -11.47
N SER A 78 -4.36 -6.76 -11.56
CA SER A 78 -3.08 -6.43 -12.22
C SER A 78 -3.22 -6.23 -13.73
N ILE A 79 -4.11 -7.00 -14.36
CA ILE A 79 -4.39 -6.96 -15.80
C ILE A 79 -5.33 -5.79 -16.12
N LEU A 80 -6.37 -5.59 -15.30
CA LEU A 80 -7.29 -4.47 -15.41
C LEU A 80 -6.53 -3.14 -15.37
N HIS A 81 -5.60 -2.98 -14.44
CA HIS A 81 -4.78 -1.78 -14.36
C HIS A 81 -4.03 -1.48 -15.68
N PHE A 82 -3.49 -2.51 -16.36
CA PHE A 82 -2.81 -2.32 -17.65
C PHE A 82 -3.78 -1.84 -18.74
N TYR A 83 -4.95 -2.48 -18.87
CA TYR A 83 -5.92 -2.10 -19.91
C TYR A 83 -6.55 -0.75 -19.65
N VAL A 84 -6.83 -0.42 -18.39
CA VAL A 84 -7.34 0.90 -18.01
C VAL A 84 -6.30 1.99 -18.34
N THR A 85 -5.02 1.76 -18.03
CA THR A 85 -3.96 2.73 -18.40
C THR A 85 -3.89 2.94 -19.92
N LEU A 86 -3.99 1.86 -20.70
CA LEU A 86 -3.92 1.91 -22.16
C LEU A 86 -5.15 2.59 -22.79
N ALA A 87 -6.34 2.40 -22.20
CA ALA A 87 -7.56 3.05 -22.64
C ALA A 87 -7.56 4.57 -22.36
N PHE A 88 -6.99 5.01 -21.23
CA PHE A 88 -6.85 6.44 -20.93
C PHE A 88 -5.79 7.11 -21.81
N GLU A 89 -4.67 6.44 -22.11
CA GLU A 89 -3.61 6.98 -22.97
C GLU A 89 -4.05 7.11 -24.44
N SER A 90 -4.97 6.28 -24.93
CA SER A 90 -5.56 6.43 -26.27
C SER A 90 -6.61 7.54 -26.38
N VAL A 91 -7.15 8.03 -25.26
CA VAL A 91 -8.13 9.13 -25.25
C VAL A 91 -7.41 10.49 -25.20
N ASP A 92 -6.20 10.55 -24.65
CA ASP A 92 -5.39 11.79 -24.60
C ASP A 92 -4.80 12.22 -25.97
N GLU A 93 -4.83 11.38 -27.02
CA GLU A 93 -4.31 11.73 -28.35
C GLU A 93 -5.31 12.53 -29.23
N ASP A 94 -6.61 12.59 -28.88
CA ASP A 94 -7.65 13.12 -29.80
C ASP A 94 -8.26 14.48 -29.39
N ASP A 95 -8.21 14.89 -28.12
CA ASP A 95 -8.92 16.11 -27.67
C ASP A 95 -7.97 17.23 -27.22
N GLY A 96 -7.68 18.13 -28.16
CA GLY A 96 -7.12 19.44 -27.87
C GLY A 96 -8.21 20.46 -27.56
N GLU A 97 -8.77 20.49 -26.34
CA GLU A 97 -9.32 21.71 -25.72
C GLU A 97 -9.79 21.55 -24.24
N GLU A 98 -9.65 22.65 -23.49
CA GLU A 98 -10.19 23.01 -22.17
C GLU A 98 -9.60 22.46 -20.83
N ASN A 99 -9.06 23.43 -20.08
CA ASN A 99 -8.26 23.34 -18.85
C ASN A 99 -8.96 22.80 -17.58
N GLN A 100 -10.21 22.33 -17.63
CA GLN A 100 -10.90 21.75 -16.46
C GLN A 100 -10.89 20.21 -16.46
N HIS A 101 -10.87 19.57 -17.63
CA HIS A 101 -10.80 18.11 -17.73
C HIS A 101 -9.41 17.58 -17.29
N LEU A 102 -8.35 18.33 -17.55
CA LEU A 102 -6.96 17.99 -17.19
C LEU A 102 -6.72 17.77 -15.69
N VAL A 103 -7.47 18.44 -14.80
CA VAL A 103 -7.32 18.24 -13.33
C VAL A 103 -7.98 16.94 -12.88
N MET A 104 -9.12 16.57 -13.46
CA MET A 104 -9.78 15.30 -13.19
C MET A 104 -8.99 14.13 -13.79
N VAL A 105 -8.51 14.28 -15.03
CA VAL A 105 -7.62 13.32 -15.70
C VAL A 105 -6.31 13.17 -14.92
N GLY A 106 -5.70 14.26 -14.44
CA GLY A 106 -4.50 14.20 -13.59
C GLY A 106 -4.71 13.42 -12.29
N LYS A 107 -5.86 13.59 -11.61
CA LYS A 107 -6.23 12.79 -10.43
C LYS A 107 -6.44 11.32 -10.78
N VAL A 108 -7.10 11.03 -11.89
CA VAL A 108 -7.30 9.65 -12.37
C VAL A 108 -5.95 9.01 -12.71
N VAL A 109 -5.07 9.68 -13.43
CA VAL A 109 -3.71 9.21 -13.74
C VAL A 109 -2.89 8.99 -12.46
N GLN A 110 -3.04 9.82 -11.44
CA GLN A 110 -2.39 9.63 -10.15
C GLN A 110 -2.90 8.39 -9.40
N VAL A 111 -4.22 8.16 -9.41
CA VAL A 111 -4.82 6.93 -8.86
C VAL A 111 -4.42 5.70 -9.69
N LEU A 112 -4.36 5.81 -11.02
CA LEU A 112 -3.84 4.76 -11.90
C LEU A 112 -2.36 4.49 -11.65
N ARG A 113 -1.57 5.50 -11.26
CA ARG A 113 -0.19 5.29 -10.83
C ARG A 113 -0.12 4.47 -9.54
N LEU A 114 -1.03 4.69 -8.59
CA LEU A 114 -1.17 3.84 -7.39
C LEU A 114 -1.61 2.42 -7.74
N MET A 115 -2.43 2.25 -8.80
CA MET A 115 -2.85 0.92 -9.25
C MET A 115 -1.68 0.03 -9.74
N ARG A 116 -0.50 0.61 -10.07
CA ARG A 116 0.73 -0.16 -10.34
C ARG A 116 1.20 -0.96 -9.13
N ALA A 117 0.92 -0.49 -7.91
CA ALA A 117 1.26 -1.22 -6.68
C ALA A 117 0.56 -2.58 -6.59
N PHE A 118 -0.62 -2.76 -7.22
CA PHE A 118 -1.29 -4.07 -7.28
C PHE A 118 -0.47 -5.11 -8.06
N ARG A 119 0.43 -4.71 -8.96
CA ARG A 119 1.36 -5.65 -9.63
C ARG A 119 2.38 -6.23 -8.64
N VAL A 120 2.78 -5.47 -7.62
CA VAL A 120 3.69 -5.98 -6.56
C VAL A 120 3.03 -7.07 -5.74
N LEU A 121 1.70 -7.01 -5.54
CA LEU A 121 0.93 -8.09 -4.90
C LEU A 121 0.95 -9.40 -5.71
N LYS A 122 1.25 -9.36 -7.01
CA LYS A 122 1.48 -10.57 -7.81
C LYS A 122 2.81 -11.24 -7.45
N LEU A 123 3.86 -10.48 -7.10
CA LEU A 123 5.12 -11.04 -6.58
C LEU A 123 4.91 -11.71 -5.22
N ALA A 124 4.02 -11.18 -4.38
CA ALA A 124 3.65 -11.79 -3.11
C ALA A 124 3.09 -13.23 -3.27
N ARG A 125 2.50 -13.58 -4.43
CA ARG A 125 2.06 -14.96 -4.72
C ARG A 125 3.22 -15.93 -4.98
N HIS A 126 4.33 -15.43 -5.52
CA HIS A 126 5.52 -16.24 -5.78
C HIS A 126 6.41 -16.36 -4.54
N SER A 127 6.20 -15.51 -3.54
CA SER A 127 6.86 -15.64 -2.23
C SER A 127 6.11 -16.64 -1.35
N GLU A 128 6.76 -17.77 -1.07
CA GLU A 128 6.26 -18.73 -0.08
C GLU A 128 6.09 -18.08 1.30
N GLY A 129 6.96 -17.14 1.67
CA GLY A 129 6.89 -16.40 2.93
C GLY A 129 5.61 -15.57 3.08
N VAL A 130 5.18 -14.87 2.03
CA VAL A 130 3.94 -14.07 2.09
C VAL A 130 2.70 -14.96 2.11
N ARG A 131 2.74 -16.12 1.43
CA ARG A 131 1.65 -17.11 1.49
C ARG A 131 1.54 -17.74 2.87
N ALA A 132 2.66 -18.17 3.46
CA ALA A 132 2.71 -18.71 4.80
C ALA A 132 2.18 -17.68 5.83
N PHE A 133 2.62 -16.43 5.74
CA PHE A 133 2.14 -15.34 6.60
C PHE A 133 0.61 -15.13 6.47
N GLY A 134 0.09 -15.10 5.25
CA GLY A 134 -1.35 -14.94 5.00
C GLY A 134 -2.19 -16.12 5.51
N GLU A 135 -1.67 -17.34 5.45
CA GLU A 135 -2.33 -18.52 6.04
C GLU A 135 -2.31 -18.47 7.56
N THR A 136 -1.21 -18.04 8.18
CA THR A 136 -1.20 -17.88 9.63
C THR A 136 -2.11 -16.75 10.10
N LEU A 137 -2.19 -15.64 9.39
CA LEU A 137 -3.15 -14.57 9.71
C LEU A 137 -4.61 -15.06 9.64
N LYS A 138 -4.94 -15.94 8.70
CA LYS A 138 -6.27 -16.56 8.65
C LYS A 138 -6.50 -17.51 9.82
N LYS A 139 -5.47 -18.28 10.21
CA LYS A 139 -5.54 -19.18 11.36
C LYS A 139 -5.75 -18.36 12.65
N CYS A 140 -5.10 -17.21 12.76
CA CYS A 140 -5.18 -16.29 13.91
C CYS A 140 -6.17 -15.13 13.69
N GLN A 141 -7.18 -15.30 12.83
CA GLN A 141 -8.09 -14.21 12.45
C GLN A 141 -8.91 -13.66 13.63
N CYS A 142 -9.24 -14.53 14.59
CA CYS A 142 -10.01 -14.15 15.78
C CYS A 142 -9.15 -13.29 16.72
N GLU A 143 -7.91 -13.70 16.93
CA GLU A 143 -6.94 -13.04 17.80
C GLU A 143 -6.51 -11.68 17.24
N VAL A 144 -6.24 -11.62 15.92
CA VAL A 144 -5.94 -10.36 15.22
C VAL A 144 -7.16 -9.44 15.22
N GLY A 145 -8.36 -9.97 15.01
CA GLY A 145 -9.60 -9.20 15.08
C GLY A 145 -9.82 -8.58 16.47
N LEU A 146 -9.56 -9.35 17.53
CA LEU A 146 -9.63 -8.87 18.92
C LEU A 146 -8.61 -7.76 19.20
N LEU A 147 -7.37 -7.90 18.70
CA LEU A 147 -6.33 -6.87 18.80
C LEU A 147 -6.77 -5.56 18.15
N VAL A 148 -7.25 -5.63 16.91
CA VAL A 148 -7.70 -4.44 16.16
C VAL A 148 -8.87 -3.77 16.89
N LEU A 149 -9.78 -4.55 17.47
CA LEU A 149 -10.88 -4.04 18.28
C LEU A 149 -10.36 -3.28 19.50
N PHE A 150 -9.44 -3.85 20.28
CA PHE A 150 -8.87 -3.18 21.46
C PHE A 150 -8.11 -1.90 21.11
N ILE A 151 -7.33 -1.90 20.02
CA ILE A 151 -6.66 -0.69 19.53
C ILE A 151 -7.69 0.37 19.15
N THR A 152 -8.72 0.03 18.39
CA THR A 152 -9.74 0.98 17.90
C THR A 152 -10.53 1.59 19.05
N VAL A 153 -10.91 0.78 20.05
CA VAL A 153 -11.58 1.24 21.27
C VAL A 153 -10.65 2.16 22.07
N GLY A 154 -9.38 1.79 22.24
CA GLY A 154 -8.38 2.61 22.92
C GLY A 154 -8.19 3.97 22.25
N ILE A 155 -8.02 3.99 20.93
CA ILE A 155 -7.89 5.22 20.14
C ILE A 155 -9.12 6.12 20.35
N SER A 156 -10.32 5.54 20.25
CA SER A 156 -11.57 6.28 20.42
C SER A 156 -11.70 6.89 21.83
N PHE A 157 -11.29 6.13 22.85
CA PHE A 157 -11.31 6.56 24.25
C PHE A 157 -10.34 7.72 24.51
N PHE A 158 -9.04 7.54 24.20
CA PHE A 158 -8.02 8.57 24.44
C PHE A 158 -8.22 9.80 23.56
N SER A 159 -8.71 9.63 22.34
CA SER A 159 -9.04 10.76 21.47
C SER A 159 -10.17 11.63 22.02
N THR A 160 -11.17 11.04 22.68
CA THR A 160 -12.26 11.82 23.28
C THR A 160 -11.77 12.60 24.49
N PHE A 161 -10.92 11.97 25.31
CA PHE A 161 -10.30 12.60 26.48
C PHE A 161 -9.38 13.76 26.09
N ILE A 162 -8.52 13.56 25.09
CA ILE A 162 -7.59 14.61 24.64
C ILE A 162 -8.36 15.78 24.01
N TYR A 163 -9.41 15.49 23.23
CA TYR A 163 -10.28 16.54 22.69
C TYR A 163 -10.92 17.36 23.80
N TYR A 164 -11.48 16.72 24.84
CA TYR A 164 -12.14 17.46 25.91
C TYR A 164 -11.17 18.32 26.73
N THR A 165 -9.94 17.86 26.94
CA THR A 165 -8.91 18.60 27.68
C THR A 165 -8.31 19.76 26.87
N GLU A 166 -8.27 19.64 25.54
CA GLU A 166 -7.62 20.62 24.67
C GLU A 166 -8.61 21.57 23.95
N LYS A 167 -9.92 21.29 23.96
CA LYS A 167 -10.94 22.09 23.25
C LYS A 167 -10.97 23.57 23.69
N GLU A 168 -10.54 23.87 24.91
CA GLU A 168 -10.63 25.21 25.52
C GLU A 168 -9.37 26.05 25.26
N ASP A 169 -8.29 25.44 24.75
CA ASP A 169 -7.03 26.12 24.48
C ASP A 169 -6.94 26.58 23.01
N ALA A 170 -6.83 27.90 22.82
CA ALA A 170 -6.73 28.52 21.50
C ALA A 170 -5.42 28.19 20.76
N LEU A 171 -4.37 27.76 21.48
CA LEU A 171 -3.09 27.36 20.88
C LEU A 171 -3.08 25.89 20.44
N SER A 172 -4.10 25.11 20.82
CA SER A 172 -4.13 23.69 20.50
C SER A 172 -4.62 23.45 19.06
N LYS A 173 -3.88 22.62 18.32
CA LYS A 173 -4.25 22.17 16.97
C LYS A 173 -5.24 21.01 16.99
N LEU A 174 -5.63 20.54 18.18
CA LEU A 174 -6.54 19.40 18.41
C LEU A 174 -8.00 19.86 18.38
N SER A 175 -8.42 20.48 17.27
CA SER A 175 -9.71 21.16 17.15
C SER A 175 -10.89 20.24 16.81
N SER A 176 -10.65 19.03 16.34
CA SER A 176 -11.72 18.11 15.93
C SER A 176 -11.41 16.66 16.31
N ILE A 177 -12.46 15.88 16.55
CA ILE A 177 -12.35 14.47 16.94
C ILE A 177 -11.52 13.63 15.95
N PRO A 178 -11.66 13.78 14.61
CA PRO A 178 -10.82 13.04 13.66
C PRO A 178 -9.34 13.40 13.72
N VAL A 179 -9.01 14.65 14.05
CA VAL A 179 -7.62 15.09 14.26
C VAL A 179 -7.04 14.47 15.54
N CYS A 180 -7.86 14.37 16.59
CA CYS A 180 -7.49 13.65 17.81
C CYS A 180 -7.34 12.13 17.59
N TRP A 181 -8.09 11.52 16.66
CA TRP A 181 -7.87 10.13 16.23
C TRP A 181 -6.49 9.96 15.62
N TRP A 182 -6.08 10.86 14.73
CA TRP A 182 -4.73 10.82 14.16
C TRP A 182 -3.65 10.86 15.25
N TRP A 183 -3.77 11.80 16.19
CA TRP A 183 -2.86 11.90 17.33
C TRP A 183 -2.86 10.64 18.21
N ALA A 184 -4.03 10.08 18.51
CA ALA A 184 -4.15 8.88 19.35
C ALA A 184 -3.57 7.63 18.64
N ILE A 185 -3.76 7.51 17.32
CA ILE A 185 -3.16 6.44 16.50
C ILE A 185 -1.64 6.50 16.61
N ILE A 186 -1.02 7.65 16.32
CA ILE A 186 0.44 7.78 16.30
C ILE A 186 1.06 7.63 17.70
N SER A 187 0.33 8.01 18.75
CA SER A 187 0.78 7.91 20.13
C SER A 187 0.67 6.47 20.66
N MET A 188 -0.46 5.80 20.45
CA MET A 188 -0.64 4.40 20.87
C MET A 188 0.25 3.44 20.10
N THR A 189 0.58 3.75 18.83
CA THR A 189 1.50 2.94 18.01
C THR A 189 2.97 3.31 18.23
N MET A 190 3.28 4.27 19.10
CA MET A 190 4.64 4.73 19.42
C MET A 190 5.41 5.33 18.22
N VAL A 191 4.71 5.76 17.17
CA VAL A 191 5.34 6.43 16.02
C VAL A 191 5.75 7.85 16.39
N GLY A 192 4.83 8.60 17.02
CA GLY A 192 5.14 9.91 17.60
C GLY A 192 5.76 10.93 16.63
N TYR A 193 5.10 11.22 15.49
CA TYR A 193 5.61 12.20 14.52
C TYR A 193 5.87 13.60 15.10
N GLY A 194 5.15 13.98 16.17
CA GLY A 194 5.31 15.27 16.83
C GLY A 194 4.66 16.45 16.08
N ASP A 195 3.87 16.17 15.05
CA ASP A 195 3.08 17.15 14.29
C ASP A 195 1.94 17.75 15.12
N LEU A 196 1.33 16.92 15.97
CA LEU A 196 0.32 17.29 16.94
C LEU A 196 0.73 16.81 18.33
N TYR A 197 0.52 17.65 19.34
CA TYR A 197 0.77 17.31 20.73
C TYR A 197 -0.08 18.20 21.65
N PRO A 198 -0.53 17.68 22.80
CA PRO A 198 -1.30 18.46 23.75
C PRO A 198 -0.47 19.57 24.40
N GLN A 199 -1.04 20.77 24.47
CA GLN A 199 -0.40 21.92 25.10
C GLN A 199 -0.75 22.04 26.58
N THR A 200 -1.96 21.63 26.95
CA THR A 200 -2.48 21.76 28.31
C THR A 200 -1.81 20.77 29.27
N ALA A 201 -1.71 21.16 30.55
CA ALA A 201 -1.19 20.26 31.58
C ALA A 201 -2.04 18.99 31.73
N ALA A 202 -3.37 19.11 31.62
CA ALA A 202 -4.29 17.97 31.67
C ALA A 202 -4.09 17.03 30.47
N GLY A 203 -3.98 17.58 29.26
CA GLY A 203 -3.73 16.80 28.05
C GLY A 203 -2.39 16.04 28.09
N ARG A 204 -1.36 16.62 28.71
CA ARG A 204 -0.08 15.94 28.94
C ARG A 204 -0.21 14.75 29.88
N ILE A 205 -1.01 14.85 30.95
CA ILE A 205 -1.29 13.69 31.83
C ILE A 205 -1.98 12.59 31.05
N VAL A 206 -2.99 12.93 30.25
CA VAL A 206 -3.68 11.97 29.36
C VAL A 206 -2.70 11.31 28.39
N ALA A 207 -1.79 12.07 27.79
CA ALA A 207 -0.77 11.54 26.89
C ALA A 207 0.18 10.57 27.61
N THR A 208 0.63 10.90 28.82
CA THR A 208 1.51 10.01 29.60
C THR A 208 0.83 8.69 29.99
N LEU A 209 -0.50 8.67 30.15
CA LEU A 209 -1.26 7.43 30.39
C LEU A 209 -1.54 6.65 29.09
N CYS A 210 -1.74 7.35 27.98
CA CYS A 210 -2.02 6.78 26.67
C CYS A 210 -0.87 5.91 26.14
N ILE A 211 0.37 6.39 26.28
CA ILE A 211 1.58 5.73 25.80
C ILE A 211 1.74 4.31 26.38
N PRO A 212 1.87 4.10 27.71
CA PRO A 212 2.01 2.75 28.28
C PRO A 212 0.76 1.89 28.04
N PHE A 213 -0.44 2.49 27.96
CA PHE A 213 -1.65 1.73 27.61
C PHE A 213 -1.58 1.14 26.20
N GLY A 214 -1.08 1.90 25.21
CA GLY A 214 -0.85 1.40 23.85
C GLY A 214 0.10 0.20 23.82
N LEU A 215 1.20 0.27 24.59
CA LEU A 215 2.15 -0.84 24.73
C LEU A 215 1.48 -2.10 25.30
N LEU A 216 0.65 -1.95 26.34
CA LEU A 216 -0.07 -3.06 26.95
C LEU A 216 -1.04 -3.70 25.95
N VAL A 217 -1.80 -2.90 25.21
CA VAL A 217 -2.75 -3.38 24.21
C VAL A 217 -2.07 -4.15 23.08
N VAL A 218 -0.89 -3.70 22.63
CA VAL A 218 -0.15 -4.35 21.54
C VAL A 218 0.58 -5.62 22.02
N SER A 219 1.10 -5.64 23.24
CA SER A 219 1.91 -6.76 23.76
C SER A 219 1.10 -8.03 24.03
N LEU A 220 -0.15 -7.91 24.49
CA LEU A 220 -1.02 -9.04 24.82
C LEU A 220 -1.28 -9.98 23.61
N PRO A 221 -1.75 -9.50 22.45
CA PRO A 221 -2.04 -10.35 21.31
C PRO A 221 -0.78 -10.82 20.59
N ILE A 222 0.33 -10.07 20.60
CA ILE A 222 1.61 -10.57 20.08
C ILE A 222 2.01 -11.84 20.84
N THR A 223 1.85 -11.85 22.16
CA THR A 223 2.16 -13.01 23.00
C THR A 223 1.25 -14.20 22.67
N ILE A 224 -0.06 -13.96 22.47
CA ILE A 224 -1.03 -14.99 22.10
C ILE A 224 -0.74 -15.55 20.70
N ILE A 225 -0.44 -14.68 19.74
CA ILE A 225 -0.10 -15.05 18.36
C ILE A 225 1.19 -15.91 18.38
N MET A 226 2.22 -15.47 19.09
CA MET A 226 3.49 -16.20 19.18
C MET A 226 3.33 -17.60 19.79
N ASN A 227 2.47 -17.74 20.80
CA ASN A 227 2.16 -19.03 21.42
C ASN A 227 1.32 -19.96 20.50
N ASN A 228 0.61 -19.40 19.53
CA ASN A 228 -0.08 -20.18 18.48
C ASN A 228 0.86 -20.58 17.34
N PHE A 229 1.96 -19.86 17.12
CA PHE A 229 2.99 -20.22 16.15
C PHE A 229 3.91 -21.36 16.62
N SER A 230 4.02 -21.60 17.93
CA SER A 230 4.83 -22.67 18.51
C SER A 230 4.14 -24.05 18.56
N LYS A 231 2.87 -24.13 18.12
CA LYS A 231 2.06 -25.36 18.00
C LYS A 231 1.80 -25.71 16.55
#